data_AF-A0A2G2XKJ8-F1
#
_entry.id   AF-A0A2G2XKJ8-F1
#
_cell.length_a   1.000
_cell.length_b   1.000
_cell.length_c   1.000
_cell.angle_alpha   90.00
_cell.angle_beta   90.00
_cell.angle_gamma   90.00
#
_symmetry.space_group_name_H-M   'P 1'
#
loop_
_entity.id
_entity.type
_entity.pdbx_description
1 polymer ?
#
loop_
_entity_poly.entity_id
_entity_poly.type
_entity_poly.pdbx_seq_one_letter_code
_entity_poly.pdbx_strand_id
1 'polypeptide(L)'
;MGSREPALYVVHSPLVEIRDLSMKTVLLSRHTVQQRGIFVSVSAGNSDPSLRTVSNEAPWFLTVGASTHDRKLKVTVNLGNIEEFEGESAYHPKTSNSTFFTLYEAGKSESDRFGNLFCSPGTLTDPAIKGKIVVCRRSRSLPKVIQGKTVKDAGGVGMILINEQEDGVTKIAEAHVLPALEEVSNTDGMKILAYIKSTSNPVASITFHGTVIGDKNAPIVASFSSRGPNVASPGILKPDLIGPGVNVLAAWPTSVDNNKNTKSTFNVISGTSMACPHLSGIAALLKSAHPDWSPAAIKSATMTNADRFNFAKNPILDERLIPADIFAIGAGHVHPVRASDPGLIYDSPFADYVPYLCGLNYTNQEVGKLLQCNVNCLEVKSIPAEQLNYPSFSIKLGSTPQTYTRTVTNVGDAKSSYQVDVVSPKGVSVKVKPSKLNFSKLNQKLTYQVTFSNTTNSSKVEDVEGFLKWNSNRHSVRSPIAETLSAK
;
A
#
# COMPACT_ATOMS: atom_id res chain seq x y z
N MET A 1 -1.27 7.88 43.97
CA MET A 1 -0.41 7.27 42.94
C MET A 1 -1.29 6.90 41.76
N GLY A 2 -1.47 7.82 40.82
CA GLY A 2 -2.33 7.60 39.65
C GLY A 2 -1.50 7.09 38.48
N SER A 3 -1.84 5.90 37.98
CA SER A 3 -1.34 5.36 36.72
C SER A 3 -1.76 6.28 35.57
N ARG A 4 -0.81 6.95 34.94
CA ARG A 4 -1.04 7.63 33.66
C ARG A 4 -1.23 6.56 32.60
N GLU A 5 -2.45 6.41 32.08
CA GLU A 5 -2.69 5.68 30.84
C GLU A 5 -1.84 6.29 29.71
N PRO A 6 -1.09 5.49 28.94
CA PRO A 6 -0.43 5.98 27.74
C PRO A 6 -1.48 6.26 26.66
N ALA A 7 -1.73 7.55 26.39
CA ALA A 7 -2.63 7.98 25.32
C ALA A 7 -2.03 7.66 23.94
N LEU A 8 -2.68 6.76 23.20
CA LEU A 8 -2.43 6.50 21.79
C LEU A 8 -3.25 7.49 20.95
N TYR A 9 -2.59 8.35 20.17
CA TYR A 9 -3.27 9.25 19.24
C TYR A 9 -3.18 8.70 17.81
N VAL A 10 -4.31 8.21 17.29
CA VAL A 10 -4.45 7.84 15.88
C VAL A 10 -4.81 9.10 15.10
N VAL A 11 -3.83 9.74 14.46
CA VAL A 11 -4.09 10.92 13.61
C VAL A 11 -4.53 10.47 12.21
N HIS A 12 -5.84 10.26 12.04
CA HIS A 12 -6.46 10.11 10.73
C HIS A 12 -6.56 11.50 10.08
N SER A 13 -5.83 11.75 8.99
CA SER A 13 -6.04 12.97 8.19
C SER A 13 -6.63 12.60 6.83
N PRO A 14 -7.73 13.22 6.41
CA PRO A 14 -8.12 13.20 5.01
C PRO A 14 -7.12 14.04 4.21
N LEU A 15 -6.78 13.57 3.00
CA LEU A 15 -6.42 14.38 1.83
C LEU A 15 -5.35 15.49 2.00
N VAL A 16 -4.22 15.22 2.64
CA VAL A 16 -3.03 16.07 2.47
C VAL A 16 -1.85 15.20 2.03
N GLU A 17 -1.55 15.21 0.73
CA GLU A 17 -0.32 14.66 0.18
C GLU A 17 0.86 15.50 0.68
N ILE A 18 1.74 14.90 1.49
CA ILE A 18 2.96 15.53 1.95
C ILE A 18 4.10 15.00 1.08
N ARG A 19 4.49 15.77 0.06
CA ARG A 19 5.64 15.52 -0.83
C ARG A 19 6.89 16.31 -0.43
N ASP A 20 6.76 17.20 0.55
CA ASP A 20 7.85 17.98 1.12
C ASP A 20 7.78 17.89 2.65
N LEU A 21 8.89 17.48 3.29
CA LEU A 21 9.03 17.48 4.74
C LEU A 21 8.89 18.89 5.34
N SER A 22 8.89 19.96 4.54
CA SER A 22 8.69 21.34 5.00
C SER A 22 7.22 21.72 5.28
N MET A 23 6.24 20.86 4.97
CA MET A 23 4.81 21.19 5.17
C MET A 23 4.43 21.38 6.65
N LYS A 24 4.08 22.63 6.97
CA LYS A 24 4.25 23.32 8.27
C LYS A 24 3.32 22.96 9.42
N THR A 25 2.31 22.10 9.29
CA THR A 25 1.32 21.92 10.41
C THR A 25 1.11 20.46 10.79
N VAL A 26 1.07 19.56 9.81
CA VAL A 26 0.82 18.13 10.03
C VAL A 26 2.09 17.40 10.48
N LEU A 27 3.26 17.75 9.93
CA LEU A 27 4.54 17.16 10.37
C LEU A 27 4.96 17.67 11.75
N LEU A 28 4.75 18.96 12.01
CA LEU A 28 5.06 19.62 13.28
C LEU A 28 4.29 19.07 14.48
N SER A 29 2.98 18.79 14.29
CA SER A 29 2.17 18.15 15.34
C SER A 29 2.57 16.68 15.57
N ARG A 30 2.96 15.95 14.52
CA ARG A 30 3.34 14.54 14.60
C ARG A 30 4.77 14.29 15.11
N HIS A 31 5.66 15.27 14.99
CA HIS A 31 7.01 15.23 15.54
C HIS A 31 6.99 15.21 17.10
N THR A 32 6.26 16.14 17.72
CA THR A 32 6.12 16.22 19.18
C THR A 32 5.50 14.95 19.78
N VAL A 33 4.70 14.26 18.97
CA VAL A 33 4.04 12.98 19.30
C VAL A 33 5.08 11.85 19.39
N GLN A 34 6.00 11.75 18.41
CA GLN A 34 7.06 10.75 18.43
C GLN A 34 8.08 10.99 19.56
N GLN A 35 8.42 12.26 19.86
CA GLN A 35 9.25 12.61 21.04
C GLN A 35 8.67 12.08 22.35
N ARG A 36 7.33 12.00 22.43
CA ARG A 36 6.59 11.46 23.58
C ARG A 36 6.38 9.94 23.50
N GLY A 37 7.05 9.27 22.57
CA GLY A 37 6.96 7.81 22.40
C GLY A 37 5.65 7.34 21.78
N ILE A 38 4.94 8.19 21.03
CA ILE A 38 3.67 7.83 20.38
C ILE A 38 3.93 7.43 18.93
N PHE A 39 3.43 6.25 18.55
CA PHE A 39 3.53 5.70 17.21
C PHE A 39 2.59 6.38 16.22
N VAL A 40 3.07 6.63 15.00
CA VAL A 40 2.29 7.25 13.92
C VAL A 40 2.32 6.38 12.66
N SER A 41 1.16 5.86 12.28
CA SER A 41 0.90 5.21 10.99
C SER A 41 0.34 6.23 10.00
N VAL A 42 0.76 6.16 8.75
CA VAL A 42 0.30 7.05 7.66
C VAL A 42 0.08 6.25 6.39
N SER A 43 -0.87 6.69 5.57
CA SER A 43 -1.14 6.11 4.25
C SER A 43 -0.06 6.51 3.24
N ALA A 44 0.36 5.58 2.38
CA ALA A 44 1.33 5.84 1.31
C ALA A 44 0.79 6.80 0.23
N GLY A 45 -0.53 6.84 0.01
CA GLY A 45 -1.16 7.60 -1.08
C GLY A 45 -1.91 6.68 -2.05
N ASN A 46 -2.77 7.26 -2.88
CA ASN A 46 -3.62 6.53 -3.82
C ASN A 46 -3.38 6.99 -5.28
N SER A 47 -2.14 7.31 -5.62
CA SER A 47 -1.78 8.10 -6.81
C SER A 47 -1.19 7.22 -7.91
N ASP A 48 -1.90 6.13 -8.23
CA ASP A 48 -1.63 5.18 -9.31
C ASP A 48 -0.30 4.39 -9.18
N PRO A 49 -0.05 3.38 -10.05
CA PRO A 49 1.07 2.45 -9.88
C PRO A 49 2.39 3.04 -10.39
N SER A 50 2.47 4.32 -10.75
CA SER A 50 3.73 4.92 -11.19
C SER A 50 4.73 4.99 -10.02
N LEU A 51 6.03 4.88 -10.31
CA LEU A 51 7.08 5.11 -9.32
C LEU A 51 7.08 6.57 -8.84
N ARG A 52 7.61 6.81 -7.63
CA ARG A 52 7.74 8.15 -7.01
C ARG A 52 6.41 8.86 -6.75
N THR A 53 5.37 8.09 -6.46
CA THR A 53 4.02 8.58 -6.13
C THR A 53 3.72 8.50 -4.63
N VAL A 54 4.62 7.88 -3.84
CA VAL A 54 4.49 7.77 -2.39
C VAL A 54 4.53 9.14 -1.72
N SER A 55 3.75 9.26 -0.66
CA SER A 55 3.66 10.43 0.20
C SER A 55 3.90 10.03 1.66
N ASN A 56 4.01 11.03 2.54
CA ASN A 56 4.28 10.81 3.97
C ASN A 56 5.59 10.04 4.19
N GLU A 57 6.66 10.53 3.59
CA GLU A 57 7.91 9.81 3.41
C GLU A 57 8.88 9.87 4.61
N ALA A 58 8.50 10.56 5.69
CA ALA A 58 9.37 10.74 6.85
C ALA A 58 9.78 9.39 7.50
N PRO A 59 11.03 9.25 7.96
CA PRO A 59 11.52 7.98 8.51
C PRO A 59 10.84 7.61 9.84
N TRP A 60 10.35 8.58 10.60
CA TRP A 60 9.65 8.32 11.88
C TRP A 60 8.19 7.86 11.71
N PHE A 61 7.62 7.93 10.50
CA PHE A 61 6.28 7.37 10.23
C PHE A 61 6.35 5.94 9.74
N LEU A 62 5.39 5.09 10.13
CA LEU A 62 5.10 3.86 9.40
C LEU A 62 4.22 4.20 8.20
N THR A 63 4.78 4.18 7.00
CA THR A 63 4.07 4.47 5.75
C THR A 63 3.53 3.19 5.13
N VAL A 64 2.21 3.09 5.00
CA VAL A 64 1.50 1.85 4.69
C VAL A 64 0.89 1.90 3.29
N GLY A 65 1.32 0.98 2.42
CA GLY A 65 0.68 0.72 1.12
C GLY A 65 -0.53 -0.21 1.24
N ALA A 66 -1.31 -0.31 0.17
CA ALA A 66 -2.58 -1.05 0.16
C ALA A 66 -2.48 -2.33 -0.66
N SER A 67 -3.10 -3.37 -0.15
CA SER A 67 -3.22 -4.66 -0.82
C SER A 67 -4.59 -5.28 -0.60
N THR A 68 -4.92 -6.27 -1.43
CA THR A 68 -6.12 -7.07 -1.32
C THR A 68 -6.06 -8.03 -0.13
N HIS A 69 -7.23 -8.48 0.31
CA HIS A 69 -7.41 -9.65 1.16
C HIS A 69 -8.06 -10.80 0.36
N ASP A 70 -8.15 -12.00 0.93
CA ASP A 70 -8.69 -13.19 0.26
C ASP A 70 -10.21 -13.19 0.06
N ARG A 71 -10.90 -12.16 0.56
CA ARG A 71 -12.33 -11.92 0.37
C ARG A 71 -12.61 -11.09 -0.89
N LYS A 72 -13.58 -11.53 -1.70
CA LYS A 72 -14.12 -10.84 -2.87
C LYS A 72 -15.63 -10.64 -2.76
N LEU A 73 -16.14 -9.54 -3.29
CA LEU A 73 -17.58 -9.30 -3.50
C LEU A 73 -17.95 -9.67 -4.94
N LYS A 74 -17.96 -10.97 -5.23
CA LYS A 74 -17.91 -11.51 -6.59
C LYS A 74 -19.20 -11.26 -7.38
N VAL A 75 -19.02 -10.75 -8.59
CA VAL A 75 -20.07 -10.60 -9.61
C VAL A 75 -19.54 -11.15 -10.93
N THR A 76 -20.37 -11.81 -11.71
CA THR A 76 -20.01 -12.25 -13.07
C THR A 76 -20.95 -11.67 -14.11
N VAL A 77 -20.40 -11.39 -15.29
CA VAL A 77 -21.17 -11.11 -16.50
C VAL A 77 -21.05 -12.32 -17.41
N ASN A 78 -22.18 -12.86 -17.82
CA ASN A 78 -22.26 -13.98 -18.75
C ASN A 78 -22.83 -13.43 -20.06
N LEU A 79 -22.05 -13.51 -21.12
CA LEU A 79 -22.41 -13.03 -22.44
C LEU A 79 -23.27 -14.08 -23.19
N GLY A 80 -24.01 -13.66 -24.20
CA GLY A 80 -24.81 -14.57 -25.03
C GLY A 80 -23.98 -15.60 -25.81
N ASN A 81 -22.68 -15.36 -25.98
CA ASN A 81 -21.70 -16.33 -26.52
C ASN A 81 -21.05 -17.20 -25.44
N ILE A 82 -21.69 -17.39 -24.28
CA ILE A 82 -21.26 -18.21 -23.13
C ILE A 82 -19.98 -17.79 -22.41
N GLU A 83 -19.26 -16.76 -22.89
CA GLU A 83 -18.11 -16.23 -22.19
C GLU A 83 -18.53 -15.58 -20.86
N GLU A 84 -17.70 -15.80 -19.84
CA GLU A 84 -17.92 -15.28 -18.49
C GLU A 84 -16.76 -14.38 -18.06
N PHE A 85 -17.10 -13.22 -17.48
CA PHE A 85 -16.13 -12.27 -16.96
C PHE A 85 -16.41 -11.96 -15.50
N GLU A 86 -15.37 -11.97 -14.68
CA GLU A 86 -15.47 -11.71 -13.23
C GLU A 86 -15.14 -10.26 -12.89
N GLY A 87 -16.03 -9.60 -12.17
CA GLY A 87 -15.81 -8.32 -11.51
C GLY A 87 -16.19 -8.37 -10.03
N GLU A 88 -16.28 -7.20 -9.40
CA GLU A 88 -16.81 -7.08 -8.04
C GLU A 88 -17.85 -5.97 -7.94
N SER A 89 -18.76 -6.07 -6.96
CA SER A 89 -19.67 -4.98 -6.60
C SER A 89 -20.23 -5.17 -5.21
N ALA A 90 -20.43 -4.08 -4.48
CA ALA A 90 -21.17 -4.10 -3.22
C ALA A 90 -22.68 -3.86 -3.42
N TYR A 91 -23.17 -3.86 -4.67
CA TYR A 91 -24.60 -3.89 -4.94
C TYR A 91 -25.22 -5.23 -4.49
N HIS A 92 -26.28 -5.15 -3.70
CA HIS A 92 -27.01 -6.32 -3.22
C HIS A 92 -28.41 -6.38 -3.84
N PRO A 93 -28.65 -7.25 -4.85
CA PRO A 93 -29.98 -7.40 -5.44
C PRO A 93 -30.95 -8.05 -4.44
N LYS A 94 -32.21 -7.61 -4.44
CA LYS A 94 -33.28 -8.23 -3.62
C LYS A 94 -33.74 -9.58 -4.16
N THR A 95 -33.56 -9.80 -5.46
CA THR A 95 -33.91 -11.03 -6.15
C THR A 95 -32.76 -11.41 -7.07
N SER A 96 -32.27 -12.65 -6.96
CA SER A 96 -31.33 -13.18 -7.93
C SER A 96 -32.08 -13.37 -9.24
N ASN A 97 -31.69 -12.64 -10.29
CA ASN A 97 -32.32 -12.75 -11.59
C ASN A 97 -31.24 -12.80 -12.67
N SER A 98 -31.08 -13.96 -13.31
CA SER A 98 -30.14 -14.20 -14.40
C SER A 98 -30.77 -13.87 -15.76
N THR A 99 -31.55 -12.79 -15.82
CA THR A 99 -32.19 -12.34 -17.06
C THR A 99 -31.14 -11.73 -18.00
N PHE A 100 -31.18 -12.13 -19.26
CA PHE A 100 -30.36 -11.53 -20.31
C PHE A 100 -30.99 -10.22 -20.78
N PHE A 101 -30.16 -9.19 -20.88
CA PHE A 101 -30.51 -7.90 -21.46
C PHE A 101 -29.56 -7.56 -22.60
N THR A 102 -30.03 -6.82 -23.59
CA THR A 102 -29.17 -6.32 -24.67
C THR A 102 -28.11 -5.38 -24.12
N LEU A 103 -26.89 -5.46 -24.65
CA LEU A 103 -25.78 -4.56 -24.32
C LEU A 103 -25.84 -3.26 -25.14
N TYR A 104 -25.40 -2.17 -24.52
CA TYR A 104 -25.22 -0.87 -25.17
C TYR A 104 -23.84 -0.30 -24.83
N GLU A 105 -23.01 -0.02 -25.84
CA GLU A 105 -21.70 0.62 -25.68
C GLU A 105 -21.86 2.14 -25.58
N ALA A 106 -21.58 2.71 -24.41
CA ALA A 106 -21.55 4.16 -24.22
C ALA A 106 -20.23 4.68 -24.82
N GLY A 107 -20.31 5.33 -25.99
CA GLY A 107 -19.13 5.77 -26.75
C GLY A 107 -19.02 5.27 -28.19
N LYS A 108 -20.11 4.75 -28.79
CA LYS A 108 -20.14 4.30 -30.20
C LYS A 108 -19.72 5.34 -31.25
N SER A 109 -19.77 6.64 -30.94
CA SER A 109 -19.45 7.71 -31.90
C SER A 109 -18.04 8.25 -31.67
N GLU A 110 -17.21 8.29 -32.73
CA GLU A 110 -15.83 8.83 -32.69
C GLU A 110 -15.75 10.30 -32.26
N SER A 111 -16.86 11.05 -32.39
CA SER A 111 -16.97 12.46 -32.00
C SER A 111 -17.09 12.70 -30.49
N ASP A 112 -17.27 11.66 -29.67
CA ASP A 112 -17.72 11.79 -28.28
C ASP A 112 -16.75 11.17 -27.26
N ARG A 113 -15.48 11.55 -27.39
CA ARG A 113 -14.36 10.96 -26.64
C ARG A 113 -14.35 11.30 -25.14
N PHE A 114 -15.12 12.28 -24.67
CA PHE A 114 -14.96 12.83 -23.32
C PHE A 114 -16.19 12.69 -22.42
N GLY A 115 -17.39 12.48 -22.97
CA GLY A 115 -18.63 12.48 -22.18
C GLY A 115 -19.32 11.12 -22.12
N ASN A 116 -19.64 10.57 -23.29
CA ASN A 116 -20.41 9.33 -23.38
C ASN A 116 -19.62 8.10 -22.95
N LEU A 117 -18.34 8.04 -23.28
CA LEU A 117 -17.45 6.92 -22.91
C LEU A 117 -17.44 6.62 -21.40
N PHE A 118 -17.52 7.67 -20.59
CA PHE A 118 -17.48 7.60 -19.14
C PHE A 118 -18.87 7.63 -18.50
N CYS A 119 -19.96 7.62 -19.29
CA CYS A 119 -21.31 7.75 -18.75
C CYS A 119 -21.45 8.97 -17.82
N SER A 120 -20.83 10.08 -18.21
CA SER A 120 -20.82 11.33 -17.44
C SER A 120 -22.23 11.92 -17.35
N PRO A 121 -22.55 12.69 -16.29
CA PRO A 121 -23.87 13.31 -16.16
C PRO A 121 -24.27 14.11 -17.42
N GLY A 122 -25.47 13.84 -17.93
CA GLY A 122 -26.05 14.55 -19.08
C GLY A 122 -25.59 14.07 -20.46
N THR A 123 -24.75 13.04 -20.57
CA THR A 123 -24.20 12.60 -21.87
C THR A 123 -25.02 11.50 -22.54
N LEU A 124 -25.61 10.60 -21.75
CA LEU A 124 -26.41 9.47 -22.21
C LEU A 124 -27.83 9.90 -22.66
N THR A 125 -27.94 10.45 -23.87
CA THR A 125 -29.21 10.97 -24.43
C THR A 125 -29.88 10.05 -25.45
N ASP A 126 -29.22 8.97 -25.88
CA ASP A 126 -29.78 8.03 -26.87
C ASP A 126 -30.97 7.24 -26.26
N PRO A 127 -32.19 7.37 -26.81
CA PRO A 127 -33.36 6.63 -26.33
C PRO A 127 -33.21 5.11 -26.45
N ALA A 128 -32.29 4.60 -27.26
CA ALA A 128 -31.99 3.18 -27.40
C ALA A 128 -31.35 2.56 -26.14
N ILE A 129 -30.97 3.35 -25.13
CA ILE A 129 -30.40 2.87 -23.85
C ILE A 129 -31.46 2.19 -22.97
N LYS A 130 -32.73 2.61 -23.09
CA LYS A 130 -33.81 2.13 -22.23
C LYS A 130 -33.93 0.60 -22.27
N GLY A 131 -33.88 -0.03 -21.10
CA GLY A 131 -34.00 -1.49 -20.97
C GLY A 131 -32.71 -2.28 -21.20
N LYS A 132 -31.56 -1.63 -21.37
CA LYS A 132 -30.28 -2.27 -21.71
C LYS A 132 -29.25 -2.21 -20.57
N ILE A 133 -28.28 -3.13 -20.63
CA ILE A 133 -27.06 -3.04 -19.82
C ILE A 133 -26.07 -2.14 -20.56
N VAL A 134 -25.61 -1.08 -19.91
CA VAL A 134 -24.70 -0.10 -20.51
C VAL A 134 -23.25 -0.42 -20.16
N VAL A 135 -22.39 -0.48 -21.16
CA VAL A 135 -20.94 -0.64 -21.00
C VAL A 135 -20.28 0.73 -21.02
N CYS A 136 -19.70 1.12 -19.90
CA CYS A 136 -19.00 2.38 -19.68
C CYS A 136 -17.51 2.11 -19.38
N ARG A 137 -16.65 3.12 -19.56
CA ARG A 137 -15.30 3.12 -18.99
C ARG A 137 -15.29 3.80 -17.63
N ARG A 138 -14.42 3.30 -16.74
CA ARG A 138 -14.11 3.95 -15.47
C ARG A 138 -13.59 5.36 -15.73
N SER A 139 -14.05 6.32 -14.96
CA SER A 139 -13.47 7.66 -14.89
C SER A 139 -12.72 7.82 -13.58
N ARG A 140 -11.48 8.35 -13.62
CA ARG A 140 -10.75 8.72 -12.39
C ARG A 140 -11.29 9.96 -11.70
N SER A 141 -12.02 10.80 -12.42
CA SER A 141 -12.52 12.09 -11.95
C SER A 141 -13.99 12.06 -11.51
N LEU A 142 -14.71 10.97 -11.79
CA LEU A 142 -16.12 10.82 -11.44
C LEU A 142 -16.31 9.64 -10.49
N PRO A 143 -17.06 9.79 -9.38
CA PRO A 143 -17.44 8.66 -8.57
C PRO A 143 -18.27 7.66 -9.38
N LYS A 144 -18.00 6.36 -9.24
CA LYS A 144 -18.69 5.34 -10.04
C LYS A 144 -20.19 5.32 -9.82
N VAL A 145 -20.62 5.62 -8.58
CA VAL A 145 -22.04 5.72 -8.23
C VAL A 145 -22.75 6.78 -9.08
N ILE A 146 -22.05 7.86 -9.46
CA ILE A 146 -22.57 8.88 -10.38
C ILE A 146 -22.68 8.33 -11.80
N GLN A 147 -21.70 7.58 -12.29
CA GLN A 147 -21.80 6.89 -13.60
C GLN A 147 -23.01 5.94 -13.62
N GLY A 148 -23.18 5.14 -12.56
CA GLY A 148 -24.34 4.25 -12.40
C GLY A 148 -25.67 5.01 -12.33
N LYS A 149 -25.69 6.20 -11.70
CA LYS A 149 -26.86 7.08 -11.69
C LYS A 149 -27.19 7.61 -13.08
N THR A 150 -26.20 8.07 -13.85
CA THR A 150 -26.42 8.51 -15.24
C THR A 150 -27.06 7.39 -16.07
N VAL A 151 -26.54 6.15 -15.96
CA VAL A 151 -27.10 4.99 -16.67
C VAL A 151 -28.55 4.72 -16.24
N LYS A 152 -28.83 4.80 -14.93
CA LYS A 152 -30.18 4.62 -14.38
C LYS A 152 -31.15 5.69 -14.89
N ASP A 153 -30.73 6.95 -14.89
CA ASP A 153 -31.56 8.09 -15.30
C ASP A 153 -31.86 8.03 -16.81
N ALA A 154 -30.96 7.45 -17.63
CA ALA A 154 -31.18 7.15 -19.04
C ALA A 154 -32.07 5.90 -19.29
N GLY A 155 -32.56 5.24 -18.24
CA GLY A 155 -33.43 4.07 -18.32
C GLY A 155 -32.70 2.73 -18.51
N GLY A 156 -31.37 2.69 -18.32
CA GLY A 156 -30.60 1.47 -18.31
C GLY A 156 -30.94 0.56 -17.12
N VAL A 157 -30.85 -0.75 -17.31
CA VAL A 157 -31.22 -1.76 -16.29
C VAL A 157 -30.00 -2.36 -15.58
N GLY A 158 -28.80 -2.10 -16.10
CA GLY A 158 -27.54 -2.51 -15.49
C GLY A 158 -26.35 -1.77 -16.10
N MET A 159 -25.18 -1.88 -15.47
CA MET A 159 -23.95 -1.26 -15.94
C MET A 159 -22.78 -2.24 -15.88
N ILE A 160 -21.91 -2.20 -16.88
CA ILE A 160 -20.59 -2.85 -16.87
C ILE A 160 -19.56 -1.73 -16.94
N LEU A 161 -18.67 -1.67 -15.95
CA LEU A 161 -17.62 -0.66 -15.89
C LEU A 161 -16.26 -1.30 -16.22
N ILE A 162 -15.65 -0.88 -17.33
CA ILE A 162 -14.33 -1.33 -17.77
C ILE A 162 -13.25 -0.45 -17.13
N ASN A 163 -12.30 -1.08 -16.46
CA ASN A 163 -11.16 -0.38 -15.85
C ASN A 163 -10.18 0.16 -16.90
N GLU A 164 -9.36 1.14 -16.48
CA GLU A 164 -8.24 1.59 -17.29
C GLU A 164 -7.13 0.54 -17.29
N GLN A 165 -6.18 0.67 -18.22
CA GLN A 165 -5.12 -0.32 -18.36
C GLN A 165 -4.22 -0.37 -17.13
N GLU A 166 -3.99 0.79 -16.50
CA GLU A 166 -3.15 0.95 -15.32
C GLU A 166 -3.78 0.37 -14.04
N ASP A 167 -5.09 0.17 -14.02
CA ASP A 167 -5.77 -0.45 -12.86
C ASP A 167 -5.48 -1.96 -12.75
N GLY A 168 -5.06 -2.58 -13.86
CA GLY A 168 -4.73 -4.00 -13.94
C GLY A 168 -5.88 -4.88 -13.45
N VAL A 169 -5.58 -5.78 -12.51
CA VAL A 169 -6.56 -6.69 -11.88
C VAL A 169 -7.17 -6.15 -10.59
N THR A 170 -6.88 -4.90 -10.22
CA THR A 170 -7.44 -4.30 -9.00
C THR A 170 -8.94 -4.12 -9.18
N LYS A 171 -9.72 -4.63 -8.21
CA LYS A 171 -11.18 -4.56 -8.21
C LYS A 171 -11.67 -3.87 -6.93
N ILE A 172 -12.26 -2.70 -7.08
CA ILE A 172 -12.90 -1.94 -6.01
C ILE A 172 -14.40 -2.15 -6.11
N ALA A 173 -14.99 -2.74 -5.06
CA ALA A 173 -16.41 -2.94 -4.94
C ALA A 173 -17.06 -1.76 -4.22
N GLU A 174 -18.01 -1.09 -4.86
CA GLU A 174 -18.77 0.01 -4.26
C GLU A 174 -20.28 -0.29 -4.24
N ALA A 175 -21.01 0.44 -3.40
CA ALA A 175 -22.46 0.40 -3.43
C ALA A 175 -22.96 1.14 -4.68
N HIS A 176 -23.94 0.57 -5.40
CA HIS A 176 -24.49 1.16 -6.62
C HIS A 176 -26.00 1.37 -6.58
N VAL A 177 -26.49 2.22 -7.50
CA VAL A 177 -27.92 2.57 -7.62
C VAL A 177 -28.71 1.63 -8.53
N LEU A 178 -28.02 0.75 -9.25
CA LEU A 178 -28.53 -0.29 -10.15
C LEU A 178 -27.57 -1.50 -10.15
N PRO A 179 -27.95 -2.67 -10.69
CA PRO A 179 -27.04 -3.79 -10.88
C PRO A 179 -25.81 -3.38 -11.69
N ALA A 180 -24.64 -3.34 -11.06
CA ALA A 180 -23.38 -3.00 -11.70
C ALA A 180 -22.41 -4.16 -11.54
N LEU A 181 -21.75 -4.54 -12.64
CA LEU A 181 -20.47 -5.22 -12.56
C LEU A 181 -19.40 -4.14 -12.67
N GLU A 182 -18.70 -3.90 -11.57
CA GLU A 182 -17.60 -2.96 -11.57
C GLU A 182 -16.30 -3.68 -11.88
N GLU A 183 -15.43 -2.95 -12.57
CA GLU A 183 -14.01 -3.21 -12.60
C GLU A 183 -13.65 -4.53 -13.30
N VAL A 184 -14.26 -4.74 -14.47
CA VAL A 184 -13.70 -5.65 -15.48
C VAL A 184 -12.31 -5.14 -15.84
N SER A 185 -11.30 -6.01 -15.82
CA SER A 185 -9.96 -5.67 -16.29
C SER A 185 -10.04 -5.07 -17.69
N ASN A 186 -9.14 -4.15 -18.04
CA ASN A 186 -9.14 -3.56 -19.38
C ASN A 186 -9.12 -4.64 -20.49
N THR A 187 -8.31 -5.68 -20.30
CA THR A 187 -8.20 -6.83 -21.20
C THR A 187 -9.53 -7.54 -21.41
N ASP A 188 -10.27 -7.81 -20.34
CA ASP A 188 -11.57 -8.48 -20.43
C ASP A 188 -12.66 -7.54 -20.96
N GLY A 189 -12.60 -6.26 -20.62
CA GLY A 189 -13.48 -5.24 -21.15
C GLY A 189 -13.37 -5.12 -22.68
N MET A 190 -12.15 -5.21 -23.21
CA MET A 190 -11.93 -5.21 -24.67
C MET A 190 -12.55 -6.44 -25.36
N LYS A 191 -12.61 -7.60 -24.69
CA LYS A 191 -13.34 -8.78 -25.22
C LYS A 191 -14.84 -8.55 -25.23
N ILE A 192 -15.39 -7.95 -24.18
CA ILE A 192 -16.82 -7.56 -24.12
C ILE A 192 -17.15 -6.59 -25.27
N LEU A 193 -16.31 -5.57 -25.49
CA LEU A 193 -16.49 -4.63 -26.60
C LEU A 193 -16.38 -5.31 -27.97
N ALA A 194 -15.48 -6.28 -28.13
CA ALA A 194 -15.37 -7.07 -29.35
C ALA A 194 -16.63 -7.91 -29.60
N TYR A 195 -17.20 -8.52 -28.55
CA TYR A 195 -18.47 -9.25 -28.62
C TYR A 195 -19.64 -8.34 -29.05
N ILE A 196 -19.74 -7.12 -28.51
CA ILE A 196 -20.79 -6.16 -28.91
C ILE A 196 -20.74 -5.88 -30.42
N LYS A 197 -19.55 -5.89 -31.02
CA LYS A 197 -19.34 -5.63 -32.46
C LYS A 197 -19.52 -6.87 -33.33
N SER A 198 -19.48 -8.08 -32.76
CA SER A 198 -19.50 -9.34 -33.53
C SER A 198 -20.90 -9.87 -33.80
N THR A 199 -21.94 -9.34 -33.15
CA THR A 199 -23.33 -9.80 -33.29
C THR A 199 -24.31 -8.63 -33.40
N SER A 200 -25.42 -8.84 -34.12
CA SER A 200 -26.54 -7.89 -34.20
C SER A 200 -27.41 -7.87 -32.93
N ASN A 201 -27.32 -8.89 -32.08
CA ASN A 201 -28.06 -8.98 -30.82
C ASN A 201 -27.13 -9.33 -29.64
N PRO A 202 -26.26 -8.39 -29.22
CA PRO A 202 -25.36 -8.62 -28.10
C PRO A 202 -26.16 -8.60 -26.79
N VAL A 203 -26.14 -9.69 -26.04
CA VAL A 203 -26.87 -9.83 -24.78
C VAL A 203 -25.94 -10.27 -23.65
N ALA A 204 -26.26 -9.88 -22.42
CA ALA A 204 -25.55 -10.31 -21.23
C ALA A 204 -26.49 -10.41 -20.02
N SER A 205 -26.10 -11.23 -19.04
CA SER A 205 -26.71 -11.27 -17.70
C SER A 205 -25.66 -10.96 -16.63
N ILE A 206 -26.05 -10.27 -15.56
CA ILE A 206 -25.19 -9.98 -14.41
C ILE A 206 -25.62 -10.86 -13.24
N THR A 207 -24.71 -11.69 -12.74
CA THR A 207 -24.96 -12.63 -11.62
C THR A 207 -24.15 -12.23 -10.40
N PHE A 208 -24.84 -12.03 -9.26
CA PHE A 208 -24.21 -11.68 -7.99
C PHE A 208 -24.00 -12.92 -7.15
N HIS A 209 -22.75 -13.23 -6.83
CA HIS A 209 -22.38 -14.41 -6.01
C HIS A 209 -22.21 -14.05 -4.53
N GLY A 210 -22.20 -12.75 -4.21
CA GLY A 210 -22.02 -12.25 -2.84
C GLY A 210 -20.57 -12.35 -2.39
N THR A 211 -20.37 -12.64 -1.10
CA THR A 211 -19.02 -12.71 -0.52
C THR A 211 -18.41 -14.09 -0.75
N VAL A 212 -17.26 -14.13 -1.42
CA VAL A 212 -16.45 -15.34 -1.61
C VAL A 212 -15.11 -15.14 -0.88
N ILE A 213 -14.65 -16.15 -0.16
CA ILE A 213 -13.39 -16.11 0.61
C ILE A 213 -12.47 -17.23 0.11
N GLY A 214 -11.16 -16.97 0.13
CA GLY A 214 -10.14 -17.96 -0.22
C GLY A 214 -9.45 -17.69 -1.55
N ASP A 215 -9.38 -16.42 -2.00
CA ASP A 215 -8.49 -16.08 -3.11
C ASP A 215 -7.03 -16.33 -2.71
N LYS A 216 -6.45 -17.39 -3.27
CA LYS A 216 -5.07 -17.80 -2.99
C LYS A 216 -4.04 -16.79 -3.50
N ASN A 217 -4.40 -15.92 -4.45
CA ASN A 217 -3.49 -14.91 -4.96
C ASN A 217 -3.33 -13.72 -4.02
N ALA A 218 -4.22 -13.55 -3.04
CA ALA A 218 -4.12 -12.48 -2.06
C ALA A 218 -2.96 -12.70 -1.06
N PRO A 219 -2.31 -11.63 -0.57
CA PRO A 219 -2.49 -10.24 -1.00
C PRO A 219 -1.87 -9.96 -2.38
N ILE A 220 -2.53 -9.09 -3.14
CA ILE A 220 -2.03 -8.44 -4.36
C ILE A 220 -1.95 -6.94 -4.07
N VAL A 221 -0.89 -6.25 -4.47
CA VAL A 221 -0.79 -4.79 -4.33
C VAL A 221 -1.85 -4.12 -5.19
N ALA A 222 -2.58 -3.18 -4.60
CA ALA A 222 -3.59 -2.44 -5.34
C ALA A 222 -2.93 -1.46 -6.33
N SER A 223 -3.50 -1.33 -7.53
CA SER A 223 -3.01 -0.41 -8.58
C SER A 223 -2.89 1.02 -8.10
N PHE A 224 -3.84 1.48 -7.28
CA PHE A 224 -3.82 2.84 -6.74
C PHE A 224 -2.74 3.02 -5.66
N SER A 225 -2.18 1.97 -5.08
CA SER A 225 -1.25 2.09 -3.96
C SER A 225 0.04 2.77 -4.42
N SER A 226 0.26 4.00 -3.94
CA SER A 226 1.43 4.80 -4.30
C SER A 226 2.75 4.07 -4.03
N ARG A 227 3.73 4.26 -4.90
CA ARG A 227 5.02 3.55 -4.90
C ARG A 227 6.19 4.47 -4.62
N GLY A 228 7.24 3.90 -4.02
CA GLY A 228 8.55 4.55 -3.92
C GLY A 228 9.23 4.71 -5.29
N PRO A 229 10.51 5.12 -5.32
CA PRO A 229 11.36 5.47 -4.17
C PRO A 229 10.89 6.71 -3.41
N ASN A 230 11.39 6.87 -2.19
CA ASN A 230 11.23 8.08 -1.37
C ASN A 230 11.93 9.26 -2.02
N VAL A 231 11.19 10.31 -2.36
CA VAL A 231 11.73 11.48 -3.06
C VAL A 231 12.45 12.43 -2.10
N ALA A 232 11.90 12.66 -0.91
CA ALA A 232 12.46 13.57 0.08
C ALA A 232 13.73 13.01 0.75
N SER A 233 13.83 11.69 0.92
CA SER A 233 15.00 11.02 1.48
C SER A 233 15.25 9.67 0.80
N PRO A 234 15.97 9.66 -0.35
CA PRO A 234 16.21 8.45 -1.13
C PRO A 234 16.90 7.30 -0.38
N GLY A 235 17.63 7.61 0.70
CA GLY A 235 18.28 6.61 1.56
C GLY A 235 17.32 5.83 2.48
N ILE A 236 16.02 6.16 2.48
CA ILE A 236 14.98 5.50 3.27
C ILE A 236 13.95 4.86 2.33
N LEU A 237 13.85 3.53 2.34
CA LEU A 237 12.88 2.80 1.52
C LEU A 237 11.44 3.16 1.91
N LYS A 238 10.58 3.41 0.90
CA LYS A 238 9.13 3.59 1.06
C LYS A 238 8.35 2.86 -0.06
N PRO A 239 7.11 2.40 0.22
CA PRO A 239 6.46 2.37 1.54
C PRO A 239 7.20 1.43 2.50
N ASP A 240 6.88 1.49 3.79
CA ASP A 240 7.54 0.63 4.77
C ASP A 240 7.08 -0.83 4.65
N LEU A 241 5.77 -1.02 4.46
CA LEU A 241 5.10 -2.30 4.28
C LEU A 241 3.69 -2.08 3.70
N ILE A 242 2.99 -3.17 3.38
CA ILE A 242 1.59 -3.14 2.93
C ILE A 242 0.64 -3.83 3.92
N GLY A 243 -0.63 -3.45 3.87
CA GLY A 243 -1.70 -4.13 4.60
C GLY A 243 -3.03 -4.13 3.84
N PRO A 244 -4.08 -4.73 4.43
CA PRO A 244 -5.40 -4.80 3.81
C PRO A 244 -6.00 -3.42 3.60
N GLY A 245 -6.18 -3.02 2.34
CA GLY A 245 -6.68 -1.70 1.97
C GLY A 245 -7.70 -1.72 0.84
N VAL A 246 -8.05 -2.88 0.29
CA VAL A 246 -9.04 -3.01 -0.78
C VAL A 246 -10.31 -3.65 -0.22
N ASN A 247 -11.45 -3.05 -0.53
CA ASN A 247 -12.80 -3.51 -0.18
C ASN A 247 -12.95 -3.75 1.33
N VAL A 248 -12.51 -2.80 2.16
CA VAL A 248 -12.59 -2.90 3.63
C VAL A 248 -13.98 -2.43 4.10
N LEU A 249 -14.68 -3.30 4.83
CA LEU A 249 -15.96 -2.99 5.47
C LEU A 249 -15.71 -2.31 6.82
N ALA A 250 -16.27 -1.11 7.02
CA ALA A 250 -16.18 -0.38 8.29
C ALA A 250 -17.46 0.42 8.59
N ALA A 251 -17.57 0.92 9.81
CA ALA A 251 -18.67 1.79 10.21
C ALA A 251 -18.73 3.06 9.35
N TRP A 252 -19.94 3.50 9.04
CA TRP A 252 -20.21 4.68 8.21
C TRP A 252 -21.32 5.51 8.85
N PRO A 253 -21.31 6.86 8.76
CA PRO A 253 -22.30 7.70 9.44
C PRO A 253 -23.72 7.60 8.86
N THR A 254 -23.87 7.13 7.62
CA THR A 254 -25.15 7.02 6.92
C THR A 254 -25.27 5.69 6.20
N SER A 255 -26.51 5.27 5.90
CA SER A 255 -26.73 4.06 5.10
C SER A 255 -26.38 4.34 3.63
N VAL A 256 -25.54 3.48 3.05
CA VAL A 256 -25.17 3.53 1.63
C VAL A 256 -26.14 2.76 0.73
N ASP A 257 -26.92 1.85 1.32
CA ASP A 257 -27.97 1.05 0.68
C ASP A 257 -29.38 1.69 0.80
N ASN A 258 -29.47 2.92 1.33
CA ASN A 258 -30.72 3.63 1.63
C ASN A 258 -31.67 2.87 2.59
N ASN A 259 -31.15 1.93 3.37
CA ASN A 259 -31.89 1.25 4.42
C ASN A 259 -32.08 2.17 5.63
N LYS A 260 -33.28 2.76 5.72
CA LYS A 260 -33.68 3.63 6.83
C LYS A 260 -34.03 2.88 8.13
N ASN A 261 -34.07 1.55 8.10
CA ASN A 261 -34.51 0.72 9.23
C ASN A 261 -33.34 0.20 10.08
N THR A 262 -32.10 0.64 9.83
CA THR A 262 -30.94 0.27 10.66
C THR A 262 -30.41 1.47 11.44
N LYS A 263 -30.01 1.23 12.69
CA LYS A 263 -29.26 2.19 13.53
C LYS A 263 -27.75 2.05 13.38
N SER A 264 -27.28 0.99 12.71
CA SER A 264 -25.86 0.71 12.47
C SER A 264 -25.61 0.61 10.98
N THR A 265 -24.78 1.51 10.48
CA THR A 265 -24.51 1.68 9.05
C THR A 265 -23.06 1.41 8.77
N PHE A 266 -22.81 0.78 7.61
CA PHE A 266 -21.49 0.33 7.19
C PHE A 266 -21.27 0.67 5.73
N ASN A 267 -20.00 0.78 5.33
CA ASN A 267 -19.60 0.98 3.95
C ASN A 267 -18.37 0.14 3.63
N VAL A 268 -18.23 -0.21 2.36
CA VAL A 268 -17.06 -0.90 1.80
C VAL A 268 -16.31 0.12 0.96
N ILE A 269 -15.06 0.41 1.34
CA ILE A 269 -14.22 1.37 0.62
C ILE A 269 -12.78 0.85 0.51
N SER A 270 -12.04 1.43 -0.44
CA SER A 270 -10.67 1.07 -0.76
C SER A 270 -9.75 2.27 -0.64
N GLY A 271 -8.51 2.02 -0.26
CA GLY A 271 -7.46 3.02 -0.16
C GLY A 271 -6.34 2.62 0.81
N THR A 272 -5.17 3.24 0.66
CA THR A 272 -4.13 3.22 1.69
C THR A 272 -4.62 3.83 3.01
N SER A 273 -5.65 4.68 2.96
CA SER A 273 -6.40 5.17 4.13
C SER A 273 -7.09 4.06 4.93
N MET A 274 -7.39 2.90 4.33
CA MET A 274 -7.97 1.73 5.00
C MET A 274 -6.87 0.79 5.51
N ALA A 275 -5.74 0.70 4.82
CA ALA A 275 -4.58 -0.07 5.29
C ALA A 275 -3.91 0.57 6.52
N CYS A 276 -3.77 1.89 6.53
CA CYS A 276 -3.20 2.66 7.64
C CYS A 276 -3.81 2.31 9.03
N PRO A 277 -5.13 2.34 9.25
CA PRO A 277 -5.73 2.04 10.55
C PRO A 277 -5.61 0.57 10.97
N HIS A 278 -5.52 -0.39 10.05
CA HIS A 278 -5.16 -1.77 10.41
C HIS A 278 -3.79 -1.80 11.11
N LEU A 279 -2.81 -1.10 10.55
CA LEU A 279 -1.47 -1.02 11.12
C LEU A 279 -1.41 -0.19 12.40
N SER A 280 -2.23 0.85 12.54
CA SER A 280 -2.40 1.56 13.82
C SER A 280 -2.93 0.62 14.91
N GLY A 281 -3.92 -0.22 14.60
CA GLY A 281 -4.45 -1.22 15.53
C GLY A 281 -3.42 -2.28 15.91
N ILE A 282 -2.65 -2.78 14.94
CA ILE A 282 -1.56 -3.73 15.19
C ILE A 282 -0.48 -3.09 16.06
N ALA A 283 -0.07 -1.86 15.77
CA ALA A 283 0.88 -1.13 16.59
C ALA A 283 0.38 -0.93 18.04
N ALA A 284 -0.91 -0.67 18.23
CA ALA A 284 -1.53 -0.57 19.56
C ALA A 284 -1.45 -1.90 20.33
N LEU A 285 -1.76 -3.02 19.67
CA LEU A 285 -1.65 -4.36 20.26
C LEU A 285 -0.20 -4.69 20.62
N LEU A 286 0.76 -4.37 19.74
CA LEU A 286 2.18 -4.54 20.00
C LEU A 286 2.64 -3.68 21.18
N LYS A 287 2.19 -2.42 21.27
CA LYS A 287 2.49 -1.54 22.42
C LYS A 287 1.87 -2.06 23.72
N SER A 288 0.70 -2.68 23.67
CA SER A 288 0.08 -3.32 24.83
C SER A 288 0.85 -4.55 25.28
N ALA A 289 1.33 -5.37 24.34
CA ALA A 289 2.13 -6.56 24.63
C ALA A 289 3.56 -6.20 25.08
N HIS A 290 4.09 -5.08 24.58
CA HIS A 290 5.44 -4.57 24.87
C HIS A 290 5.41 -3.09 25.27
N PRO A 291 4.99 -2.78 26.52
CA PRO A 291 4.83 -1.39 26.96
C PRO A 291 6.09 -0.52 26.88
N ASP A 292 7.27 -1.14 26.95
CA ASP A 292 8.55 -0.44 26.93
C ASP A 292 9.09 -0.17 25.51
N TRP A 293 8.46 -0.73 24.46
CA TRP A 293 8.93 -0.53 23.10
C TRP A 293 8.73 0.92 22.64
N SER A 294 9.79 1.48 22.07
CA SER A 294 9.71 2.74 21.33
C SER A 294 8.85 2.57 20.07
N PRO A 295 8.39 3.67 19.44
CA PRO A 295 7.68 3.50 18.18
C PRO A 295 8.60 3.00 17.04
N ALA A 296 9.91 3.27 17.10
CA ALA A 296 10.88 2.69 16.16
C ALA A 296 11.02 1.18 16.36
N ALA A 297 10.97 0.69 17.61
CA ALA A 297 10.95 -0.73 17.92
C ALA A 297 9.70 -1.43 17.36
N ILE A 298 8.50 -0.84 17.56
CA ILE A 298 7.25 -1.37 17.00
C ILE A 298 7.31 -1.41 15.48
N LYS A 299 7.74 -0.30 14.86
CA LYS A 299 7.93 -0.22 13.41
C LYS A 299 8.88 -1.30 12.91
N SER A 300 10.04 -1.44 13.55
CA SER A 300 11.00 -2.48 13.23
C SER A 300 10.37 -3.86 13.31
N ALA A 301 9.68 -4.19 14.39
CA ALA A 301 9.08 -5.50 14.59
C ALA A 301 8.08 -5.84 13.47
N THR A 302 7.26 -4.87 13.06
CA THR A 302 6.29 -5.04 11.95
C THR A 302 6.97 -5.22 10.59
N MET A 303 8.04 -4.47 10.31
CA MET A 303 8.74 -4.55 9.02
C MET A 303 9.55 -5.84 8.89
N THR A 304 10.34 -6.20 9.91
CA THR A 304 11.29 -7.32 9.80
C THR A 304 10.65 -8.69 9.76
N ASN A 305 9.36 -8.77 10.11
CA ASN A 305 8.56 -9.98 10.18
C ASN A 305 7.40 -10.02 9.17
N ALA A 306 7.36 -9.08 8.23
CA ALA A 306 6.36 -9.05 7.17
C ALA A 306 6.46 -10.28 6.25
N ASP A 307 5.32 -10.76 5.77
CA ASP A 307 5.23 -11.83 4.79
C ASP A 307 5.53 -11.31 3.38
N ARG A 308 6.26 -12.11 2.60
CA ARG A 308 6.57 -11.82 1.19
C ARG A 308 5.78 -12.66 0.20
N PHE A 309 4.98 -13.56 0.72
CA PHE A 309 4.29 -14.55 -0.08
C PHE A 309 2.78 -14.39 0.09
N ASN A 310 2.06 -14.62 -0.99
CA ASN A 310 0.61 -14.74 -0.96
C ASN A 310 0.17 -16.08 -0.38
N PHE A 311 -1.15 -16.29 -0.26
CA PHE A 311 -1.70 -17.53 0.28
C PHE A 311 -1.35 -18.77 -0.58
N ALA A 312 -1.08 -18.59 -1.88
CA ALA A 312 -0.57 -19.61 -2.79
C ALA A 312 0.93 -19.92 -2.60
N LYS A 313 1.62 -19.25 -1.66
CA LYS A 313 3.06 -19.35 -1.40
C LYS A 313 3.95 -18.84 -2.56
N ASN A 314 3.38 -18.09 -3.48
CA ASN A 314 4.10 -17.35 -4.50
C ASN A 314 4.49 -15.96 -3.95
N PRO A 315 5.52 -15.29 -4.53
CA PRO A 315 5.77 -13.89 -4.21
C PRO A 315 4.50 -13.04 -4.33
N ILE A 316 4.34 -12.05 -3.46
CA ILE A 316 3.25 -11.08 -3.56
C ILE A 316 3.27 -10.45 -4.95
N LEU A 317 2.10 -10.38 -5.58
CA LEU A 317 1.93 -9.86 -6.93
C LEU A 317 1.48 -8.39 -6.90
N ASP A 318 1.70 -7.68 -8.01
CA ASP A 318 1.09 -6.38 -8.28
C ASP A 318 -0.18 -6.52 -9.14
N GLU A 319 -0.79 -5.39 -9.50
CA GLU A 319 -1.98 -5.31 -10.35
C GLU A 319 -1.79 -5.93 -11.75
N ARG A 320 -0.56 -6.15 -12.19
CA ARG A 320 -0.24 -6.77 -13.49
C ARG A 320 -0.10 -8.29 -13.38
N LEU A 321 -0.30 -8.86 -12.19
CA LEU A 321 -0.09 -10.28 -11.86
C LEU A 321 1.36 -10.73 -12.03
N ILE A 322 2.32 -9.82 -11.87
CA ILE A 322 3.74 -10.16 -11.78
C ILE A 322 4.24 -9.91 -10.36
N PRO A 323 5.39 -10.50 -9.94
CA PRO A 323 5.95 -10.22 -8.62
C PRO A 323 6.09 -8.71 -8.38
N ALA A 324 5.49 -8.23 -7.30
CA ALA A 324 5.54 -6.82 -6.93
C ALA A 324 6.95 -6.43 -6.47
N ASP A 325 7.42 -5.29 -6.96
CA ASP A 325 8.72 -4.75 -6.59
C ASP A 325 8.76 -4.23 -5.15
N ILE A 326 9.98 -4.06 -4.64
CA ILE A 326 10.26 -3.52 -3.31
C ILE A 326 9.66 -2.11 -3.06
N PHE A 327 9.47 -1.28 -4.09
CA PHE A 327 8.87 0.05 -3.97
C PHE A 327 7.33 0.02 -3.96
N ALA A 328 6.73 -1.13 -4.25
CA ALA A 328 5.31 -1.39 -4.07
C ALA A 328 5.02 -2.03 -2.70
N ILE A 329 5.82 -3.02 -2.27
CA ILE A 329 5.54 -3.81 -1.06
C ILE A 329 6.33 -3.40 0.19
N GLY A 330 7.40 -2.63 0.04
CA GLY A 330 8.34 -2.34 1.13
C GLY A 330 8.93 -3.63 1.71
N ALA A 331 8.73 -3.86 3.01
CA ALA A 331 9.16 -5.08 3.67
C ALA A 331 8.29 -6.32 3.34
N GLY A 332 7.04 -6.11 2.90
CA GLY A 332 6.04 -7.15 2.63
C GLY A 332 4.68 -6.84 3.24
N HIS A 333 3.79 -7.83 3.30
CA HIS A 333 2.48 -7.74 3.96
C HIS A 333 2.59 -7.95 5.46
N VAL A 334 1.86 -7.16 6.25
CA VAL A 334 1.91 -7.25 7.71
C VAL A 334 1.55 -8.66 8.24
N HIS A 335 2.34 -9.14 9.21
CA HIS A 335 2.06 -10.37 9.97
C HIS A 335 2.05 -10.07 11.49
N PRO A 336 0.88 -9.81 12.10
CA PRO A 336 0.80 -9.35 13.49
C PRO A 336 1.43 -10.31 14.51
N VAL A 337 1.16 -11.62 14.38
CA VAL A 337 1.65 -12.63 15.33
C VAL A 337 3.18 -12.72 15.33
N ARG A 338 3.84 -12.73 14.17
CA ARG A 338 5.31 -12.72 14.11
C ARG A 338 5.92 -11.40 14.58
N ALA A 339 5.26 -10.27 14.30
CA ALA A 339 5.68 -8.97 14.81
C ALA A 339 5.62 -8.88 16.35
N SER A 340 4.81 -9.72 17.01
CA SER A 340 4.72 -9.75 18.47
C SER A 340 5.90 -10.44 19.16
N ASP A 341 6.66 -11.28 18.45
CA ASP A 341 7.91 -11.88 18.94
C ASP A 341 8.95 -11.84 17.80
N PRO A 342 9.56 -10.67 17.54
CA PRO A 342 10.38 -10.45 16.35
C PRO A 342 11.82 -10.96 16.52
N GLY A 343 12.24 -11.36 17.73
CA GLY A 343 13.63 -11.70 18.05
C GLY A 343 14.55 -10.48 18.15
N LEU A 344 14.75 -9.74 17.05
CA LEU A 344 15.57 -8.52 17.00
C LEU A 344 14.77 -7.32 16.50
N ILE A 345 15.11 -6.14 17.03
CA ILE A 345 14.57 -4.85 16.59
C ILE A 345 15.68 -3.83 16.29
N TYR A 346 15.43 -3.00 15.28
CA TYR A 346 16.19 -1.81 14.93
C TYR A 346 15.57 -0.61 15.65
N ASP A 347 16.00 -0.40 16.89
CA ASP A 347 15.56 0.74 17.69
C ASP A 347 16.38 1.99 17.36
N SER A 348 15.75 3.15 17.29
CA SER A 348 16.42 4.42 17.03
C SER A 348 15.92 5.45 18.03
N PRO A 349 16.82 6.01 18.88
CA PRO A 349 16.43 7.07 19.79
C PRO A 349 16.00 8.31 19.00
N PHE A 350 15.03 9.03 19.54
CA PHE A 350 14.52 10.25 18.93
C PHE A 350 15.63 11.27 18.61
N ALA A 351 16.67 11.32 19.44
CA ALA A 351 17.82 12.21 19.28
C ALA A 351 18.58 12.02 17.94
N ASP A 352 18.45 10.86 17.28
CA ASP A 352 19.11 10.59 15.99
C ASP A 352 18.46 11.36 14.83
N TYR A 353 17.24 11.88 14.99
CA TYR A 353 16.58 12.62 13.90
C TYR A 353 17.15 14.02 13.66
N VAL A 354 17.74 14.66 14.68
CA VAL A 354 18.48 15.93 14.53
C VAL A 354 19.70 15.75 13.61
N PRO A 355 20.68 14.89 13.92
CA PRO A 355 21.83 14.65 13.05
C PRO A 355 21.44 14.10 11.68
N TYR A 356 20.33 13.35 11.59
CA TYR A 356 19.79 12.87 10.32
C TYR A 356 19.30 14.03 9.43
N LEU A 357 18.46 14.94 9.95
CA LEU A 357 17.99 16.09 9.16
C LEU A 357 19.14 17.03 8.77
N CYS A 358 20.11 17.23 9.66
CA CYS A 358 21.34 17.95 9.32
C CYS A 358 22.14 17.24 8.20
N GLY A 359 22.19 15.90 8.21
CA GLY A 359 22.83 15.09 7.15
C GLY A 359 22.11 15.10 5.80
N LEU A 360 20.84 15.51 5.77
CA LEU A 360 20.08 15.76 4.55
C LEU A 360 20.28 17.20 4.00
N ASN A 361 21.19 17.99 4.59
CA ASN A 361 21.45 19.39 4.25
C ASN A 361 20.28 20.36 4.52
N TYR A 362 19.38 20.04 5.46
CA TYR A 362 18.42 21.03 5.96
C TYR A 362 19.14 22.12 6.74
N THR A 363 18.66 23.36 6.62
CA THR A 363 19.17 24.50 7.38
C THR A 363 18.81 24.41 8.86
N ASN A 364 19.60 25.05 9.74
CA ASN A 364 19.30 25.15 11.17
C ASN A 364 17.86 25.63 11.43
N GLN A 365 17.37 26.56 10.60
CA GLN A 365 16.00 27.09 10.73
C GLN A 365 14.94 26.05 10.34
N GLU A 366 15.17 25.25 9.31
CA GLU A 366 14.24 24.19 8.90
C GLU A 366 14.23 23.05 9.93
N VAL A 367 15.41 22.59 10.36
CA VAL A 367 15.50 21.56 11.41
C VAL A 367 14.86 22.06 12.70
N GLY A 368 15.12 23.31 13.10
CA GLY A 368 14.52 23.88 14.30
C GLY A 368 13.01 24.07 14.20
N LYS A 369 12.47 24.37 13.01
CA LYS A 369 11.02 24.37 12.77
C LYS A 369 10.44 22.97 12.84
N LEU A 370 11.07 21.96 12.22
CA LEU A 370 10.54 20.60 12.18
C LEU A 370 10.59 19.92 13.54
N LEU A 371 11.71 20.08 14.24
CA LEU A 371 11.99 19.41 15.50
C LEU A 371 11.69 20.25 16.74
N GLN A 372 11.21 21.49 16.56
CA GLN A 372 10.88 22.42 17.65
C GLN A 372 12.03 22.54 18.66
N CYS A 373 13.26 22.59 18.16
CA CYS A 373 14.47 22.67 18.97
C CYS A 373 15.47 23.66 18.36
N ASN A 374 16.32 24.26 19.20
CA ASN A 374 17.47 25.00 18.69
C ASN A 374 18.58 24.01 18.32
N VAL A 375 19.12 24.14 17.12
CA VAL A 375 20.19 23.28 16.61
C VAL A 375 21.18 24.08 15.80
N ASN A 376 22.45 23.70 15.92
CA ASN A 376 23.49 24.08 14.99
C ASN A 376 24.01 22.83 14.26
N CYS A 377 23.63 22.65 13.00
CA CYS A 377 24.04 21.49 12.21
C CYS A 377 25.55 21.40 11.97
N LEU A 378 26.30 22.49 12.19
CA LEU A 378 27.77 22.49 12.14
C LEU A 378 28.42 21.85 13.37
N GLU A 379 27.71 21.82 14.51
CA GLU A 379 28.20 21.26 15.77
C GLU A 379 27.75 19.80 16.00
N VAL A 380 26.81 19.33 15.18
CA VAL A 380 26.23 18.00 15.27
C VAL A 380 26.89 17.06 14.25
N LYS A 381 27.30 15.87 14.70
CA LYS A 381 27.80 14.83 13.80
C LYS A 381 26.67 14.31 12.91
N SER A 382 26.64 14.73 11.65
CA SER A 382 25.58 14.36 10.72
C SER A 382 25.46 12.86 10.49
N ILE A 383 24.23 12.40 10.27
CA ILE A 383 23.89 11.03 9.89
C ILE A 383 23.35 11.06 8.46
N PRO A 384 24.06 10.48 7.47
CA PRO A 384 23.51 10.29 6.13
C PRO A 384 22.23 9.47 6.14
N ALA A 385 21.37 9.66 5.15
CA ALA A 385 20.06 9.02 5.10
C ALA A 385 20.14 7.49 5.26
N GLU A 386 21.06 6.87 4.52
CA GLU A 386 21.31 5.44 4.48
C GLU A 386 21.92 4.88 5.78
N GLN A 387 22.50 5.77 6.61
CA GLN A 387 23.16 5.43 7.87
C GLN A 387 22.20 5.47 9.07
N LEU A 388 20.97 6.00 8.92
CA LEU A 388 19.96 5.92 9.98
C LEU A 388 19.71 4.45 10.37
N ASN A 389 19.52 4.18 11.67
CA ASN A 389 19.30 2.82 12.15
C ASN A 389 17.89 2.31 11.80
N TYR A 390 17.72 1.96 10.54
CA TYR A 390 16.43 1.65 9.92
C TYR A 390 16.38 0.17 9.48
N PRO A 391 15.23 -0.50 9.57
CA PRO A 391 15.08 -1.93 9.27
C PRO A 391 15.09 -2.27 7.75
N SER A 392 15.59 -1.37 6.91
CA SER A 392 15.81 -1.58 5.48
C SER A 392 17.04 -0.79 4.99
N PHE A 393 17.46 -1.08 3.77
CA PHE A 393 18.50 -0.35 3.07
C PHE A 393 17.93 0.13 1.74
N SER A 394 18.00 1.45 1.49
CA SER A 394 17.81 2.04 0.17
C SER A 394 19.12 2.75 -0.15
N ILE A 395 19.82 2.30 -1.18
CA ILE A 395 21.19 2.76 -1.46
C ILE A 395 21.28 3.33 -2.87
N LYS A 396 22.15 4.32 -3.02
CA LYS A 396 22.58 4.84 -4.31
C LYS A 396 24.09 4.67 -4.42
N LEU A 397 24.52 3.62 -5.11
CA LEU A 397 25.93 3.27 -5.20
C LEU A 397 26.66 4.16 -6.20
N GLY A 398 27.82 4.66 -5.76
CA GLY A 398 28.80 5.34 -6.59
C GLY A 398 29.87 4.37 -7.12
N SER A 399 31.02 4.93 -7.51
CA SER A 399 32.19 4.16 -7.93
C SER A 399 32.93 3.49 -6.76
N THR A 400 32.73 3.98 -5.53
CA THR A 400 33.39 3.46 -4.33
C THR A 400 32.44 2.62 -3.47
N PRO A 401 32.95 1.58 -2.79
CA PRO A 401 32.16 0.84 -1.82
C PRO A 401 31.63 1.73 -0.70
N GLN A 402 30.35 1.58 -0.37
CA GLN A 402 29.69 2.30 0.73
C GLN A 402 29.46 1.32 1.88
N THR A 403 29.76 1.75 3.11
CA THR A 403 29.56 0.91 4.31
C THR A 403 28.63 1.61 5.29
N TYR A 404 27.58 0.90 5.69
CA TYR A 404 26.59 1.39 6.63
C TYR A 404 26.54 0.52 7.88
N THR A 405 26.36 1.17 9.02
CA THR A 405 26.25 0.50 10.31
C THR A 405 24.78 0.35 10.70
N ARG A 406 24.42 -0.77 11.32
CA ARG A 406 23.14 -0.99 12.00
C ARG A 406 23.36 -1.55 13.39
N THR A 407 22.48 -1.17 14.31
CA THR A 407 22.45 -1.67 15.67
C THR A 407 21.12 -2.35 15.93
N VAL A 408 21.18 -3.61 16.36
CA VAL A 408 20.00 -4.41 16.70
C VAL A 408 19.96 -4.68 18.18
N THR A 409 18.76 -4.64 18.76
CA THR A 409 18.50 -4.99 20.16
C THR A 409 17.80 -6.35 20.20
N ASN A 410 18.30 -7.27 21.03
CA ASN A 410 17.65 -8.57 21.25
C ASN A 410 16.45 -8.44 22.19
N VAL A 411 15.26 -8.73 21.67
CA VAL A 411 13.99 -8.74 22.42
C VAL A 411 13.33 -10.12 22.46
N GLY A 412 14.00 -11.14 21.90
CA GLY A 412 13.60 -12.55 21.99
C GLY A 412 14.34 -13.27 23.12
N ASP A 413 14.83 -14.49 22.84
CA ASP A 413 15.50 -15.31 23.83
C ASP A 413 16.81 -14.65 24.32
N ALA A 414 16.98 -14.55 25.66
CA ALA A 414 18.08 -13.81 26.28
C ALA A 414 19.48 -14.30 25.84
N LYS A 415 19.65 -15.62 25.69
CA LYS A 415 20.84 -16.24 25.12
C LYS A 415 20.48 -16.76 23.73
N SER A 416 20.92 -16.04 22.71
CA SER A 416 20.58 -16.37 21.33
C SER A 416 21.72 -15.99 20.39
N SER A 417 21.77 -16.69 19.26
CA SER A 417 22.79 -16.52 18.23
C SER A 417 22.09 -16.38 16.89
N TYR A 418 22.43 -15.34 16.14
CA TYR A 418 21.89 -15.09 14.83
C TYR A 418 22.99 -15.18 13.78
N GLN A 419 22.76 -15.95 12.73
CA GLN A 419 23.63 -16.04 11.56
C GLN A 419 23.05 -15.18 10.45
N VAL A 420 23.90 -14.43 9.75
CA VAL A 420 23.48 -13.63 8.61
C VAL A 420 23.34 -14.51 7.37
N ASP A 421 22.26 -14.28 6.63
CA ASP A 421 22.01 -14.75 5.28
C ASP A 421 21.74 -13.52 4.39
N VAL A 422 22.28 -13.52 3.18
CA VAL A 422 22.27 -12.36 2.29
C VAL A 422 21.98 -12.79 0.87
N VAL A 423 20.94 -12.20 0.29
CA VAL A 423 20.70 -12.24 -1.15
C VAL A 423 21.03 -10.85 -1.69
N SER A 424 22.14 -10.77 -2.41
CA SER A 424 22.61 -9.50 -2.97
C SER A 424 21.72 -9.08 -4.15
N PRO A 425 21.41 -7.77 -4.28
CA PRO A 425 20.81 -7.25 -5.51
C PRO A 425 21.68 -7.56 -6.72
N LYS A 426 21.06 -7.74 -7.89
CA LYS A 426 21.76 -8.05 -9.14
C LYS A 426 22.75 -6.91 -9.47
N GLY A 427 24.03 -7.25 -9.63
CA GLY A 427 25.08 -6.25 -9.93
C GLY A 427 25.72 -5.60 -8.69
N VAL A 428 25.27 -5.96 -7.48
CA VAL A 428 25.81 -5.49 -6.21
C VAL A 428 26.41 -6.66 -5.43
N SER A 429 27.55 -6.45 -4.78
CA SER A 429 28.05 -7.31 -3.72
C SER A 429 27.70 -6.71 -2.38
N VAL A 430 27.07 -7.52 -1.52
CA VAL A 430 26.71 -7.15 -0.15
C VAL A 430 27.55 -8.00 0.81
N LYS A 431 28.34 -7.35 1.66
CA LYS A 431 29.20 -8.00 2.67
C LYS A 431 28.82 -7.54 4.06
N VAL A 432 28.60 -8.47 4.99
CA VAL A 432 28.17 -8.17 6.37
C VAL A 432 29.26 -8.60 7.35
N LYS A 433 29.58 -7.72 8.31
CA LYS A 433 30.55 -7.99 9.39
C LYS A 433 30.03 -7.52 10.76
N PRO A 434 30.06 -8.35 11.81
CA PRO A 434 30.36 -9.79 11.78
C PRO A 434 29.27 -10.59 11.05
N SER A 435 29.56 -11.84 10.66
CA SER A 435 28.55 -12.73 10.05
C SER A 435 27.62 -13.40 11.07
N LYS A 436 27.95 -13.26 12.36
CA LYS A 436 27.22 -13.86 13.48
C LYS A 436 27.10 -12.87 14.63
N LEU A 437 25.92 -12.78 15.24
CA LEU A 437 25.65 -11.96 16.43
C LEU A 437 25.26 -12.87 17.60
N ASN A 438 26.02 -12.79 18.69
CA ASN A 438 25.80 -13.62 19.89
C ASN A 438 25.33 -12.74 21.05
N PHE A 439 24.09 -12.91 21.47
CA PHE A 439 23.50 -12.22 22.60
C PHE A 439 23.56 -13.11 23.85
N SER A 440 23.94 -12.53 24.98
CA SER A 440 24.04 -13.20 26.28
C SER A 440 22.95 -12.78 27.27
N LYS A 441 22.24 -11.68 26.99
CA LYS A 441 21.12 -11.17 27.79
C LYS A 441 20.05 -10.50 26.93
N LEU A 442 18.84 -10.42 27.49
CA LEU A 442 17.74 -9.63 26.93
C LEU A 442 18.12 -8.15 26.87
N ASN A 443 17.64 -7.44 25.85
CA ASN A 443 17.89 -6.03 25.58
C ASN A 443 19.37 -5.67 25.32
N GLN A 444 20.24 -6.67 25.12
CA GLN A 444 21.60 -6.40 24.65
C GLN A 444 21.56 -5.86 23.22
N LYS A 445 22.32 -4.79 23.00
CA LYS A 445 22.52 -4.18 21.69
C LYS A 445 23.82 -4.69 21.08
N LEU A 446 23.77 -5.07 19.82
CA LEU A 446 24.96 -5.39 19.03
C LEU A 446 24.91 -4.66 17.69
N THR A 447 26.09 -4.35 17.18
CA THR A 447 26.27 -3.55 15.98
C THR A 447 26.94 -4.39 14.90
N TYR A 448 26.51 -4.20 13.66
CA TYR A 448 27.12 -4.81 12.48
C TYR A 448 27.24 -3.78 11.35
N GLN A 449 28.14 -4.05 10.42
CA GLN A 449 28.38 -3.24 9.23
C GLN A 449 27.97 -4.02 7.99
N VAL A 450 27.41 -3.29 7.02
CA VAL A 450 27.07 -3.80 5.70
C VAL A 450 27.79 -2.94 4.67
N THR A 451 28.67 -3.57 3.88
CA THR A 451 29.38 -2.94 2.77
C THR A 451 28.73 -3.35 1.47
N PHE A 452 28.39 -2.34 0.66
CA PHE A 452 27.82 -2.47 -0.68
C PHE A 452 28.84 -2.01 -1.71
N SER A 453 29.02 -2.78 -2.77
CA SER A 453 29.94 -2.44 -3.86
C SER A 453 29.44 -2.98 -5.20
N ASN A 454 29.56 -2.18 -6.26
CA ASN A 454 29.23 -2.61 -7.61
C ASN A 454 30.13 -3.76 -8.08
N THR A 455 29.54 -4.82 -8.63
CA THR A 455 30.27 -5.96 -9.23
C THR A 455 30.35 -5.88 -10.75
N THR A 456 29.54 -5.02 -11.37
CA THR A 456 29.47 -4.84 -12.82
C THR A 456 29.48 -3.36 -13.16
N ASN A 457 30.24 -2.94 -14.18
CA ASN A 457 30.09 -1.63 -14.85
C ASN A 457 28.83 -1.61 -15.73
N SER A 458 27.73 -2.17 -15.24
CA SER A 458 26.46 -2.23 -15.94
C SER A 458 25.88 -0.81 -16.00
N SER A 459 25.86 -0.24 -17.19
CA SER A 459 25.21 1.03 -17.51
C SER A 459 23.69 0.91 -17.65
N LYS A 460 23.10 -0.26 -17.41
CA LYS A 460 21.65 -0.44 -17.40
C LYS A 460 21.08 -0.05 -16.05
N VAL A 461 20.23 0.97 -16.09
CA VAL A 461 19.51 1.59 -14.98
C VAL A 461 18.25 0.76 -14.74
N GLU A 462 18.35 -0.27 -13.90
CA GLU A 462 17.19 -0.97 -13.37
C GLU A 462 17.28 -0.96 -11.85
N ASP A 463 16.18 -0.66 -11.17
CA ASP A 463 16.11 -0.81 -9.72
C ASP A 463 16.25 -2.29 -9.39
N VAL A 464 17.20 -2.62 -8.52
CA VAL A 464 17.49 -4.01 -8.14
C VAL A 464 17.24 -4.22 -6.66
N GLU A 465 16.71 -5.40 -6.34
CA GLU A 465 16.30 -5.75 -4.98
C GLU A 465 17.08 -6.95 -4.43
N GLY A 466 17.26 -6.95 -3.12
CA GLY A 466 17.89 -8.01 -2.34
C GLY A 466 17.40 -7.98 -0.90
N PHE A 467 18.07 -8.74 -0.02
CA PHE A 467 17.80 -8.66 1.41
C PHE A 467 18.95 -9.19 2.26
N LEU A 468 18.92 -8.76 3.51
CA LEU A 468 19.71 -9.29 4.61
C LEU A 468 18.75 -9.96 5.61
N LYS A 469 19.11 -11.13 6.12
CA LYS A 469 18.31 -11.86 7.11
C LYS A 469 19.17 -12.35 8.26
N TRP A 470 18.76 -12.06 9.48
CA TRP A 470 19.35 -12.66 10.68
C TRP A 470 18.50 -13.85 11.12
N ASN A 471 19.06 -15.04 11.07
CA ASN A 471 18.37 -16.29 11.41
C ASN A 471 18.89 -16.87 12.72
N SER A 472 17.97 -17.18 13.63
CA SER A 472 18.18 -18.05 14.77
C SER A 472 17.37 -19.34 14.62
N ASN A 473 17.37 -20.20 15.63
CA ASN A 473 16.54 -21.41 15.62
C ASN A 473 15.03 -21.11 15.64
N ARG A 474 14.62 -19.91 16.06
CA ARG A 474 13.22 -19.53 16.26
C ARG A 474 12.80 -18.28 15.48
N HIS A 475 13.72 -17.35 15.25
CA HIS A 475 13.42 -16.04 14.71
C HIS A 475 14.16 -15.80 13.40
N SER A 476 13.55 -15.00 12.54
CA SER A 476 14.08 -14.70 11.21
C SER A 476 13.80 -13.25 10.87
N VAL A 477 14.81 -12.40 11.06
CA VAL A 477 14.68 -10.93 11.02
C VAL A 477 15.18 -10.43 9.68
N ARG A 478 14.27 -10.03 8.79
CA ARG A 478 14.60 -9.66 7.41
C ARG A 478 14.62 -8.14 7.22
N SER A 479 15.66 -7.64 6.57
CA SER A 479 15.74 -6.26 6.08
C SER A 479 15.82 -6.25 4.55
N PRO A 480 14.87 -5.63 3.84
CA PRO A 480 14.94 -5.49 2.39
C PRO A 480 16.06 -4.52 1.99
N ILE A 481 16.67 -4.77 0.83
CA ILE A 481 17.70 -3.94 0.22
C ILE A 481 17.18 -3.51 -1.15
N ALA A 482 17.09 -2.20 -1.38
CA ALA A 482 16.81 -1.61 -2.69
C ALA A 482 18.04 -0.81 -3.13
N GLU A 483 18.48 -0.99 -4.36
CA GLU A 483 19.41 -0.07 -5.01
C GLU A 483 18.65 0.73 -6.06
N THR A 484 18.70 2.05 -5.94
CA THR A 484 18.16 2.97 -6.95
C THR A 484 19.29 3.39 -7.88
N LEU A 485 19.41 2.73 -9.03
CA LEU A 485 20.38 3.17 -10.04
C LEU A 485 19.86 4.49 -10.62
N SER A 486 20.64 5.57 -10.50
CA SER A 486 20.28 6.82 -11.15
C SER A 486 20.69 6.75 -12.62
N ALA A 487 19.76 7.08 -13.53
CA ALA A 487 20.16 7.53 -14.85
C ALA A 487 21.09 8.74 -14.68
N LYS A 488 22.25 8.70 -15.34
CA LYS A 488 23.18 9.83 -15.40
C LYS A 488 22.54 11.03 -16.07
#